data_AF-A0A3D4DTC1-F1
#
_entry.id   AF-A0A3D4DTC1-F1
#
_cell.length_a   1.000
_cell.length_b   1.000
_cell.length_c   1.000
_cell.angle_alpha   90.00
_cell.angle_beta   90.00
_cell.angle_gamma   90.00
#
_symmetry.space_group_name_H-M   'P 1'
#
loop_
_entity.id
_entity.type
_entity.pdbx_description
1 polymer ?
#
loop_
_entity_poly.entity_id
_entity_poly.type
_entity_poly.pdbx_seq_one_letter_code
_entity_poly.pdbx_strand_id
1 'polypeptide(L)'
;GDRLTLRVSLDHWERGPHDEIRGPGSYDETLAGLAWLQAEGARLAVAGRALWGMDAPQARAGYAGFFAAHGLEIDAQNPAVTVIFPEMDTHVEVPEITTACWGILGKNPDDVMCASSRMVVKRRGRPAAVLACTLIAYDETFELGHSLAEADRPVALNHPHCAKFCVLGGAACSV
;
A
#
# COMPACT_ATOMS: atom_id res chain seq x y z
N GLY A 1 0.26 13.53 18.74
CA GLY A 1 0.67 13.38 17.33
C GLY A 1 -0.52 13.12 16.42
N ASP A 2 -1.66 13.80 16.61
CA ASP A 2 -2.93 13.39 15.98
C ASP A 2 -3.10 13.77 14.51
N ARG A 3 -2.17 14.58 14.00
CA ARG A 3 -2.21 15.08 12.62
C ARG A 3 -1.39 14.26 11.64
N LEU A 4 -0.70 13.22 12.12
CA LEU A 4 0.16 12.37 11.32
C LEU A 4 -0.09 10.91 11.66
N THR A 5 -0.41 10.12 10.65
CA THR A 5 -0.49 8.66 10.74
C THR A 5 0.67 8.07 9.95
N LEU A 6 1.39 7.14 10.56
CA LEU A 6 2.49 6.41 9.93
C LEU A 6 2.00 5.02 9.54
N ARG A 7 1.93 4.74 8.24
CA ARG A 7 1.63 3.40 7.72
C ARG A 7 2.93 2.65 7.45
N VAL A 8 3.21 1.64 8.27
CA VAL A 8 4.42 0.82 8.16
C VAL A 8 4.15 -0.38 7.27
N SER A 9 5.11 -0.74 6.42
CA SER A 9 5.03 -1.96 5.62
C SER A 9 5.42 -3.17 6.44
N LEU A 10 4.53 -4.16 6.53
CA LEU A 10 4.78 -5.46 7.15
C LEU A 10 4.14 -6.52 6.24
N ASP A 11 4.87 -6.99 5.23
CA ASP A 11 4.28 -7.84 4.16
C ASP A 11 3.80 -9.21 4.64
N HIS A 12 4.27 -9.67 5.80
CA HIS A 12 3.77 -10.85 6.50
C HIS A 12 4.05 -10.73 8.01
N TRP A 13 3.24 -11.37 8.85
CA TRP A 13 3.45 -11.40 10.31
C TRP A 13 4.50 -12.42 10.77
N GLU A 14 5.10 -13.17 9.85
CA GLU A 14 6.17 -14.12 10.14
C GLU A 14 7.44 -13.66 9.45
N ARG A 15 8.57 -13.90 10.13
CA ARG A 15 9.90 -13.50 9.69
C ARG A 15 10.28 -13.99 8.29
N GLY A 16 10.22 -15.30 8.06
CA GLY A 16 10.65 -15.90 6.79
C GLY A 16 9.92 -15.30 5.59
N PRO A 17 8.58 -15.35 5.56
CA PRO A 17 7.77 -14.73 4.50
C PRO A 17 8.03 -13.23 4.31
N HIS A 18 8.21 -12.48 5.41
CA HIS A 18 8.45 -11.04 5.34
C HIS A 18 9.83 -10.73 4.74
N ASP A 19 10.88 -11.39 5.24
CA ASP A 19 12.25 -11.21 4.79
C ASP A 19 12.46 -11.71 3.35
N GLU A 20 11.70 -12.70 2.88
CA GLU A 20 11.70 -13.13 1.48
C GLU A 20 11.33 -11.99 0.52
N ILE A 21 10.45 -11.08 0.95
CA ILE A 21 9.98 -9.93 0.16
C ILE A 21 10.85 -8.69 0.39
N ARG A 22 11.24 -8.43 1.64
CA ARG A 22 11.85 -7.15 2.07
C ARG A 22 13.36 -7.22 2.26
N GLY A 23 13.92 -8.43 2.28
CA GLY A 23 15.33 -8.69 2.47
C GLY A 23 15.65 -9.23 3.88
N PRO A 24 16.77 -9.95 4.04
CA PRO A 24 17.14 -10.54 5.33
C PRO A 24 17.24 -9.49 6.45
N GLY A 25 16.62 -9.78 7.59
CA GLY A 25 16.67 -8.95 8.80
C GLY A 25 15.63 -7.82 8.86
N SER A 26 14.86 -7.58 7.78
CA SER A 26 13.88 -6.49 7.74
C SER A 26 12.72 -6.70 8.72
N TYR A 27 12.37 -7.95 9.05
CA TYR A 27 11.34 -8.26 10.03
C TYR A 27 11.67 -7.68 11.42
N ASP A 28 12.90 -7.89 11.90
CA ASP A 28 13.31 -7.38 13.22
C ASP A 28 13.36 -5.85 13.24
N GLU A 29 13.89 -5.25 12.17
CA GLU A 29 13.92 -3.79 12.03
C GLU A 29 12.50 -3.20 12.01
N THR A 30 11.58 -3.85 11.30
CA THR A 30 10.17 -3.44 11.22
C THR A 30 9.49 -3.53 12.59
N LEU A 31 9.70 -4.64 13.31
CA LEU A 31 9.13 -4.83 14.64
C LEU A 31 9.68 -3.82 15.65
N ALA A 32 11.00 -3.59 15.65
CA ALA A 32 11.63 -2.60 16.51
C ALA A 32 11.11 -1.18 16.19
N GLY A 33 10.96 -0.85 14.90
CA GLY A 33 10.40 0.42 14.46
C GLY A 33 8.95 0.62 14.89
N LEU A 34 8.09 -0.39 14.75
CA LEU A 34 6.69 -0.36 15.19
C LEU A 34 6.60 -0.11 16.70
N ALA A 35 7.36 -0.86 17.49
CA ALA A 35 7.38 -0.72 18.95
C ALA A 35 7.85 0.68 19.37
N TRP A 36 8.91 1.20 18.74
CA TRP A 36 9.41 2.54 19.01
C TRP A 36 8.38 3.62 18.64
N LEU A 37 7.79 3.57 17.44
CA LEU A 37 6.79 4.55 17.01
C LEU A 37 5.56 4.57 17.93
N GLN A 38 5.13 3.41 18.41
CA GLN A 38 4.04 3.33 19.37
C GLN A 38 4.43 3.97 20.72
N ALA A 39 5.65 3.71 21.21
CA ALA A 39 6.15 4.30 22.45
C ALA A 39 6.22 5.85 22.38
N GLU A 40 6.47 6.41 21.20
CA GLU A 40 6.42 7.85 20.93
C GLU A 40 4.98 8.40 20.76
N GLY A 41 3.96 7.54 20.87
CA GLY A 41 2.55 7.92 20.72
C GLY A 41 2.14 8.28 19.28
N ALA A 42 2.85 7.74 18.28
CA ALA A 42 2.46 7.91 16.88
C ALA A 42 1.20 7.09 16.56
N ARG A 43 0.33 7.64 15.70
CA ARG A 43 -0.79 6.86 15.14
C ARG A 43 -0.24 5.91 14.10
N LEU A 44 -0.47 4.61 14.29
CA LEU A 44 0.05 3.57 13.43
C LEU A 44 -1.04 2.95 12.55
N ALA A 45 -0.64 2.65 11.33
CA ALA A 45 -1.34 1.78 10.40
C ALA A 45 -0.35 0.77 9.82
N VAL A 46 -0.84 -0.35 9.31
CA VAL A 46 -0.01 -1.38 8.68
C VAL A 46 -0.51 -1.65 7.26
N ALA A 47 0.44 -1.78 6.34
CA ALA A 47 0.22 -2.32 5.02
C ALA A 47 0.88 -3.70 4.92
N GLY A 48 0.08 -4.73 4.73
CA GLY A 48 0.53 -6.11 4.58
C GLY A 48 0.02 -6.77 3.31
N ARG A 49 0.34 -8.05 3.12
CA ARG A 49 -0.13 -8.86 1.98
C ARG A 49 -0.85 -10.11 2.45
N ALA A 50 -1.80 -10.56 1.62
CA ALA A 50 -2.33 -11.92 1.66
C ALA A 50 -1.50 -12.75 0.67
N LEU A 51 -0.48 -13.43 1.17
CA LEU A 51 0.44 -14.24 0.36
C LEU A 51 -0.11 -15.65 0.15
N TRP A 52 0.37 -16.33 -0.89
CA TRP A 52 0.22 -17.78 -1.08
C TRP A 52 -1.23 -18.29 -1.08
N GLY A 53 -2.12 -17.54 -1.74
CA GLY A 53 -3.52 -17.93 -1.92
C GLY A 53 -4.37 -17.81 -0.65
N MET A 54 -3.88 -17.14 0.39
CA MET A 54 -4.66 -16.86 1.59
C MET A 54 -5.86 -15.97 1.30
N ASP A 55 -6.98 -16.26 1.96
CA ASP A 55 -8.14 -15.38 1.93
C ASP A 55 -7.97 -14.20 2.92
N ALA A 56 -8.80 -13.17 2.75
CA ALA A 56 -8.76 -11.98 3.59
C ALA A 56 -9.01 -12.28 5.09
N PRO A 57 -9.99 -13.12 5.47
CA PRO A 57 -10.18 -13.52 6.87
C PRO A 57 -8.93 -14.16 7.51
N GLN A 58 -8.27 -15.09 6.83
CA GLN A 58 -7.07 -15.75 7.34
C GLN A 58 -5.94 -14.74 7.52
N ALA A 59 -5.71 -13.86 6.54
CA ALA A 59 -4.69 -12.82 6.63
C ALA A 59 -4.95 -11.88 7.81
N ARG A 60 -6.20 -11.41 7.98
CA ARG A 60 -6.58 -10.57 9.13
C ARG A 60 -6.36 -11.25 10.47
N ALA A 61 -6.67 -12.55 10.57
CA ALA A 61 -6.42 -13.31 11.79
C ALA A 61 -4.91 -13.41 12.11
N GLY A 62 -4.06 -13.60 11.10
CA GLY A 62 -2.61 -13.59 11.24
C GLY A 62 -2.07 -12.26 11.78
N TYR A 63 -2.45 -11.14 11.16
CA TYR A 63 -2.05 -9.81 11.66
C TYR A 63 -2.61 -9.52 13.06
N ALA A 64 -3.85 -9.90 13.35
CA ALA A 64 -4.45 -9.73 14.68
C ALA A 64 -3.65 -10.47 15.76
N GLY A 65 -3.28 -11.72 15.50
CA GLY A 65 -2.45 -12.53 16.41
C GLY A 65 -1.07 -11.91 16.63
N PHE A 66 -0.44 -11.40 15.57
CA PHE A 66 0.85 -10.71 15.66
C PHE A 66 0.77 -9.41 16.45
N PHE A 67 -0.22 -8.55 16.19
CA PHE A 67 -0.39 -7.30 16.94
C PHE A 67 -0.61 -7.60 18.43
N ALA A 68 -1.43 -8.58 18.76
CA ALA A 68 -1.66 -9.00 20.15
C ALA A 68 -0.37 -9.55 20.80
N ALA A 69 0.39 -10.40 20.10
CA ALA A 69 1.63 -10.98 20.62
C ALA A 69 2.71 -9.94 20.90
N HIS A 70 2.73 -8.84 20.16
CA HIS A 70 3.70 -7.76 20.30
C HIS A 70 3.16 -6.51 21.03
N GLY A 71 1.92 -6.55 21.52
CA GLY A 71 1.30 -5.43 22.24
C GLY A 71 1.11 -4.18 21.36
N LEU A 72 0.89 -4.35 20.06
CA LEU A 72 0.66 -3.26 19.11
C LEU A 72 -0.82 -2.87 19.10
N GLU A 73 -1.11 -1.59 19.33
CA GLU A 73 -2.47 -1.03 19.34
C GLU A 73 -2.97 -0.73 17.93
N ILE A 74 -3.05 -1.78 17.09
CA ILE A 74 -3.44 -1.69 15.68
C ILE A 74 -4.62 -2.63 15.42
N ASP A 75 -5.70 -2.10 14.85
CA ASP A 75 -6.88 -2.89 14.52
C ASP A 75 -6.69 -3.62 13.18
N ALA A 76 -6.50 -4.93 13.25
CA ALA A 76 -6.38 -5.82 12.09
C ALA A 76 -7.69 -5.97 11.29
N GLN A 77 -8.85 -5.67 11.89
CA GLN A 77 -10.16 -5.80 11.24
C GLN A 77 -10.58 -4.52 10.52
N ASN A 78 -10.01 -3.37 10.88
CA ASN A 78 -10.28 -2.12 10.21
C ASN A 78 -9.48 -2.02 8.88
N PRO A 79 -10.13 -2.04 7.70
CA PRO A 79 -9.45 -1.96 6.41
C PRO A 79 -8.71 -0.64 6.16
N ALA A 80 -9.06 0.43 6.88
CA ALA A 80 -8.36 1.72 6.81
C ALA A 80 -7.05 1.74 7.62
N VAL A 81 -6.96 0.91 8.66
CA VAL A 81 -5.81 0.84 9.57
C VAL A 81 -4.88 -0.30 9.19
N THR A 82 -5.43 -1.45 8.81
CA THR A 82 -4.69 -2.62 8.32
C THR A 82 -5.12 -2.90 6.89
N VAL A 83 -4.33 -2.37 5.95
CA VAL A 83 -4.53 -2.56 4.52
C VAL A 83 -3.84 -3.85 4.12
N ILE A 84 -4.62 -4.82 3.63
CA ILE A 84 -4.09 -6.11 3.16
C ILE A 84 -4.21 -6.13 1.64
N PHE A 85 -3.07 -6.05 0.96
CA PHE A 85 -3.03 -6.18 -0.48
C PHE A 85 -3.15 -7.65 -0.89
N PRO A 86 -3.93 -7.98 -1.92
CA PRO A 86 -3.82 -9.27 -2.57
C PRO A 86 -2.43 -9.43 -3.20
N GLU A 87 -2.09 -10.65 -3.60
CA GLU A 87 -0.84 -10.93 -4.27
C GLU A 87 -0.65 -10.10 -5.55
N MET A 88 0.50 -9.42 -5.62
CA MET A 88 0.90 -8.54 -6.73
C MET A 88 1.48 -9.31 -7.90
N ASP A 89 0.79 -10.36 -8.34
CA ASP A 89 1.14 -11.10 -9.55
C ASP A 89 0.76 -10.29 -10.80
N THR A 90 1.76 -9.96 -11.61
CA THR A 90 1.65 -9.27 -12.90
C THR A 90 1.39 -10.21 -14.09
N HIS A 91 1.50 -11.54 -13.91
CA HIS A 91 1.24 -12.53 -14.97
C HIS A 91 -0.23 -12.89 -15.12
N VAL A 92 -1.07 -12.53 -14.15
CA VAL A 92 -2.52 -12.69 -14.26
C VAL A 92 -3.07 -11.67 -15.25
N GLU A 93 -3.68 -12.15 -16.33
CA GLU A 93 -4.38 -11.32 -17.29
C GLU A 93 -5.56 -10.61 -16.61
N VAL A 94 -5.64 -9.30 -16.79
CA VAL A 94 -6.72 -8.47 -16.24
C VAL A 94 -7.45 -7.78 -17.37
N PRO A 95 -8.79 -7.67 -17.32
CA PRO A 95 -9.54 -6.95 -18.34
C PRO A 95 -9.06 -5.50 -18.45
N GLU A 96 -9.02 -5.00 -19.68
CA GLU A 96 -8.85 -3.58 -19.94
C GLU A 96 -10.00 -2.79 -19.32
N ILE A 97 -9.68 -1.63 -18.75
CA ILE A 97 -10.64 -0.73 -18.10
C ILE A 97 -10.89 0.50 -18.95
N THR A 98 -12.08 1.05 -18.87
CA THR A 98 -12.45 2.32 -19.51
C THR A 98 -13.10 3.24 -18.49
N THR A 99 -13.28 4.52 -18.84
CA THR A 99 -13.99 5.47 -17.98
C THR A 99 -15.45 5.06 -17.70
N ALA A 100 -16.06 4.20 -18.53
CA ALA A 100 -17.39 3.66 -18.27
C ALA A 100 -17.43 2.72 -17.05
N CYS A 101 -16.30 2.09 -16.68
CA CYS A 101 -16.23 1.17 -15.55
C CYS A 101 -16.63 1.84 -14.22
N TRP A 102 -16.38 3.14 -14.05
CA TRP A 102 -16.80 3.89 -12.86
C TRP A 102 -18.31 3.82 -12.64
N GLY A 103 -19.08 4.10 -13.69
CA GLY A 103 -20.55 4.04 -13.65
C GLY A 103 -21.07 2.61 -13.49
N ILE A 104 -20.47 1.64 -14.18
CA ILE A 104 -20.85 0.22 -14.10
C ILE A 104 -20.66 -0.34 -12.68
N LEU A 105 -19.57 0.06 -12.02
CA LEU A 105 -19.22 -0.44 -10.69
C LEU A 105 -19.77 0.43 -9.54
N GLY A 106 -20.40 1.56 -9.85
CA GLY A 106 -20.87 2.52 -8.85
C GLY A 106 -19.73 3.13 -8.01
N LYS A 107 -18.55 3.32 -8.60
CA LYS A 107 -17.36 3.87 -7.95
C LYS A 107 -17.08 5.29 -8.42
N ASN A 108 -16.49 6.13 -7.56
CA ASN A 108 -16.05 7.47 -7.95
C ASN A 108 -14.56 7.46 -8.32
N PRO A 109 -14.13 8.02 -9.47
CA PRO A 109 -12.70 8.19 -9.77
C PRO A 109 -11.94 8.99 -8.70
N ASP A 110 -12.59 9.84 -7.93
CA ASP A 110 -11.95 10.58 -6.83
C ASP A 110 -11.57 9.68 -5.64
N ASP A 111 -12.13 8.47 -5.57
CA ASP A 111 -11.85 7.50 -4.50
C ASP A 111 -10.47 6.84 -4.66
N VAL A 112 -9.83 6.91 -5.84
CA VAL A 112 -8.52 6.30 -6.03
C VAL A 112 -7.39 7.20 -5.53
N MET A 113 -6.39 6.62 -4.88
CA MET A 113 -5.30 7.37 -4.25
C MET A 113 -4.58 8.32 -5.22
N CYS A 114 -4.30 7.89 -6.46
CA CYS A 114 -3.63 8.73 -7.45
C CYS A 114 -4.47 9.93 -7.93
N ALA A 115 -5.75 10.04 -7.58
CA ALA A 115 -6.58 11.20 -7.90
C ALA A 115 -6.10 12.46 -7.14
N SER A 116 -5.73 12.32 -5.87
CA SER A 116 -5.40 13.45 -4.99
C SER A 116 -4.06 13.32 -4.26
N SER A 117 -3.45 12.13 -4.25
CA SER A 117 -2.21 11.85 -3.54
C SER A 117 -1.03 11.66 -4.48
N ARG A 118 0.17 11.97 -3.97
CA ARG A 118 1.44 11.82 -4.68
C ARG A 118 2.47 11.20 -3.75
N MET A 119 3.36 10.38 -4.33
CA MET A 119 4.52 9.83 -3.61
C MET A 119 5.79 10.53 -4.06
N VAL A 120 6.57 11.06 -3.13
CA VAL A 120 7.91 11.57 -3.44
C VAL A 120 8.93 10.47 -3.18
N VAL A 121 9.66 10.06 -4.22
CA VAL A 121 10.69 9.02 -4.12
C VAL A 121 12.08 9.64 -4.23
N LYS A 122 12.91 9.39 -3.22
CA LYS A 122 14.35 9.71 -3.25
C LYS A 122 15.15 8.44 -3.52
N ARG A 123 15.54 8.23 -4.77
CA ARG A 123 16.44 7.12 -5.13
C ARG A 123 17.88 7.49 -4.83
N ARG A 124 18.69 6.50 -4.44
CA ARG A 124 20.11 6.70 -4.17
C ARG A 124 20.80 7.24 -5.42
N GLY A 125 21.55 8.34 -5.28
CA GLY A 125 22.28 8.96 -6.38
C GLY A 125 21.45 9.69 -7.44
N ARG A 126 20.11 9.73 -7.34
CA ARG A 126 19.23 10.47 -8.28
C ARG A 126 18.53 11.63 -7.57
N PRO A 127 18.11 12.69 -8.29
CA PRO A 127 17.15 13.67 -7.77
C PRO A 127 15.86 13.00 -7.29
N ALA A 128 15.10 13.69 -6.43
CA ALA A 128 13.77 13.21 -6.06
C ALA A 128 12.82 13.29 -7.27
N ALA A 129 11.88 12.36 -7.33
CA ALA A 129 10.81 12.34 -8.33
C ALA A 129 9.46 12.25 -7.62
N VAL A 130 8.43 12.82 -8.22
CA VAL A 130 7.05 12.72 -7.77
C VAL A 130 6.34 11.69 -8.62
N LEU A 131 5.78 10.67 -8.00
CA LEU A 131 5.11 9.54 -8.64
C LEU A 131 3.61 9.55 -8.33
N ALA A 132 2.82 9.04 -9.26
CA ALA A 132 1.38 8.90 -9.07
C ALA A 132 0.98 7.74 -8.16
N CYS A 133 1.78 6.67 -8.08
CA CYS A 133 1.40 5.43 -7.41
C CYS A 133 2.53 4.87 -6.53
N THR A 134 2.18 4.45 -5.30
CA THR A 134 3.11 3.84 -4.35
C THR A 134 3.49 2.40 -4.70
N LEU A 135 2.64 1.70 -5.46
CA LEU A 135 2.86 0.31 -5.85
C LEU A 135 3.72 0.16 -7.11
N ILE A 136 3.92 1.24 -7.86
CA ILE A 136 4.59 1.22 -9.16
C ILE A 136 5.81 2.16 -9.12
N ALA A 137 6.61 2.03 -8.05
CA ALA A 137 7.69 2.97 -7.74
C ALA A 137 8.87 2.96 -8.74
N TYR A 138 8.90 1.99 -9.65
CA TYR A 138 10.00 1.76 -10.59
C TYR A 138 9.60 1.94 -12.06
N ASP A 139 8.33 2.17 -12.35
CA ASP A 139 7.87 2.46 -13.71
C ASP A 139 7.97 3.97 -13.96
N GLU A 140 8.90 4.35 -14.82
CA GLU A 140 9.16 5.76 -15.13
C GLU A 140 7.97 6.42 -15.86
N THR A 141 7.03 5.64 -16.43
CA THR A 141 5.80 6.20 -17.03
C THR A 141 4.85 6.81 -15.99
N PHE A 142 4.99 6.42 -14.71
CA PHE A 142 4.24 6.98 -13.58
C PHE A 142 5.00 8.09 -12.84
N GLU A 143 6.18 8.50 -13.33
CA GLU A 143 6.87 9.70 -12.84
C GLU A 143 6.21 10.96 -13.43
N LEU A 144 5.66 11.78 -12.53
CA LEU A 144 4.93 12.97 -12.89
C LEU A 144 5.79 14.23 -12.96
N GLY A 145 7.04 14.16 -12.49
CA GLY A 145 8.00 15.25 -12.54
C GLY A 145 8.93 15.30 -11.31
N HIS A 146 9.62 16.42 -11.15
CA HIS A 146 10.55 16.68 -10.03
C HIS A 146 9.98 17.66 -8.99
N SER A 147 8.76 18.17 -9.19
CA SER A 147 8.09 19.08 -8.28
C SER A 147 6.60 18.74 -8.13
N LEU A 148 5.97 19.20 -7.04
CA LEU A 148 4.53 19.03 -6.84
C LEU A 148 3.70 19.76 -7.90
N ALA A 149 4.19 20.90 -8.40
CA ALA A 149 3.54 21.67 -9.45
C ALA A 149 3.51 20.90 -10.79
N GLU A 150 4.61 20.22 -11.16
CA GLU A 150 4.64 19.35 -12.35
C GLU A 150 3.71 18.13 -12.18
N ALA A 151 3.58 17.64 -10.95
CA ALA A 151 2.77 16.47 -10.64
C ALA A 151 1.27 16.73 -10.57
N ASP A 152 0.84 17.99 -10.62
CA ASP A 152 -0.56 18.41 -10.63
C ASP A 152 -1.16 18.27 -12.04
N ARG A 153 -1.24 17.02 -12.50
CA ARG A 153 -1.78 16.65 -13.80
C ARG A 153 -2.55 15.33 -13.74
N PRO A 154 -3.47 15.08 -14.70
CA PRO A 154 -4.19 13.81 -14.78
C PRO A 154 -3.25 12.60 -14.88
N VAL A 155 -3.66 11.49 -14.26
CA VAL A 155 -2.92 10.22 -14.26
C VAL A 155 -3.66 9.21 -15.13
N ALA A 156 -2.96 8.62 -16.10
CA ALA A 156 -3.50 7.52 -16.88
C ALA A 156 -3.49 6.22 -16.04
N LEU A 157 -4.63 5.54 -15.93
CA LEU A 157 -4.76 4.26 -15.24
C LEU A 157 -4.42 3.10 -16.17
N ASN A 158 -3.19 3.08 -16.70
CA ASN A 158 -2.76 2.19 -17.78
C ASN A 158 -1.81 1.06 -17.32
N HIS A 159 -1.70 0.80 -16.02
CA HIS A 159 -0.93 -0.33 -15.48
C HIS A 159 -1.86 -1.49 -15.09
N PRO A 160 -1.46 -2.78 -15.23
CA PRO A 160 -2.29 -3.92 -14.80
C PRO A 160 -2.80 -3.81 -13.36
N HIS A 161 -2.00 -3.26 -12.46
CA HIS A 161 -2.39 -3.02 -11.06
C HIS A 161 -3.48 -1.94 -10.90
N CYS A 162 -3.59 -0.97 -11.80
CA CYS A 162 -4.69 0.01 -11.78
C CYS A 162 -6.03 -0.71 -11.99
N ALA A 163 -6.10 -1.59 -12.99
CA ALA A 163 -7.27 -2.43 -13.23
C ALA A 163 -7.49 -3.42 -12.07
N LYS A 164 -6.47 -4.22 -11.72
CA LYS A 164 -6.55 -5.31 -10.73
C LYS A 164 -6.94 -4.83 -9.34
N PHE A 165 -6.38 -3.72 -8.87
CA PHE A 165 -6.50 -3.31 -7.45
C PHE A 165 -7.41 -2.10 -7.24
N CYS A 166 -7.36 -1.11 -8.12
CA CYS A 166 -8.09 0.14 -7.92
C CYS A 166 -9.49 0.11 -8.56
N VAL A 167 -9.56 -0.16 -9.87
CA VAL A 167 -10.83 -0.05 -10.61
C VAL A 167 -11.69 -1.29 -10.43
N LEU A 168 -11.18 -2.48 -10.78
CA LEU A 168 -11.90 -3.74 -10.63
C LEU A 168 -11.73 -4.30 -9.21
N GLY A 169 -10.57 -4.05 -8.60
CA GLY A 169 -10.28 -4.46 -7.22
C GLY A 169 -10.94 -3.56 -6.16
N GLY A 170 -11.02 -4.04 -4.92
CA GLY A 170 -11.55 -3.29 -3.78
C GLY A 170 -10.50 -2.56 -2.95
N ALA A 171 -9.27 -2.38 -3.46
CA ALA A 171 -8.19 -1.79 -2.67
C ALA A 171 -8.36 -0.27 -2.57
N ALA A 172 -8.66 0.22 -1.36
CA ALA A 172 -8.61 1.64 -1.03
C ALA A 172 -7.22 2.00 -0.49
N CYS A 173 -6.47 2.79 -1.25
CA CYS A 173 -5.17 3.32 -0.81
C CYS A 173 -5.28 4.69 -0.13
N SER A 174 -6.47 5.29 -0.16
CA SER A 174 -6.88 6.51 0.52
C SER A 174 -7.74 6.16 1.74
N VAL A 175 -7.51 6.91 2.82
CA VAL A 175 -8.41 7.07 3.97
C VAL A 175 -8.85 8.51 4.01
#